data_AF-A0A7C5DTR1-F1
#
_entry.id   AF-A0A7C5DTR1-F1
#
_cell.length_a   1.000
_cell.length_b   1.000
_cell.length_c   1.000
_cell.angle_alpha   90.00
_cell.angle_beta   90.00
_cell.angle_gamma   90.00
#
_symmetry.space_group_name_H-M   'P 1'
#
loop_
_entity.id
_entity.type
_entity.pdbx_description
1 polymer ?
#
loop_
_entity_poly.entity_id
_entity_poly.type
_entity_poly.pdbx_seq_one_letter_code
_entity_poly.pdbx_strand_id
1 'polypeptide(L)'
;MNEKTFFTDLFNSMNEEQLEAYHRTVVMNMDTPQAADARRAYYKTKLRAMGDNVEIGVGVRIINPQNISLGDNVQIGDRCHLIAGTEKGITLADGARLKHGV
;
A
#
# COMPACT_ATOMS: atom_id res chain seq x y z
N MET A 1 31.16 -8.80 12.94
CA MET A 1 30.19 -8.90 11.83
C MET A 1 30.96 -9.12 10.55
N ASN A 2 30.57 -10.12 9.76
CA ASN A 2 31.14 -10.37 8.43
C ASN A 2 30.37 -9.52 7.42
N GLU A 3 31.05 -8.68 6.63
CA GLU A 3 30.40 -7.79 5.65
C GLU A 3 29.53 -8.55 4.63
N LYS A 4 29.87 -9.81 4.33
CA LYS A 4 29.11 -10.62 3.37
C LYS A 4 27.75 -11.11 3.88
N THR A 5 27.51 -11.08 5.20
CA THR A 5 26.28 -11.59 5.83
C THR A 5 25.50 -10.52 6.59
N PHE A 6 25.93 -9.25 6.54
CA PHE A 6 25.35 -8.17 7.35
C PHE A 6 23.82 -8.09 7.28
N PHE A 7 23.23 -8.07 6.08
CA PHE A 7 21.77 -7.96 5.92
C PHE A 7 21.02 -9.22 6.36
N THR A 8 21.63 -10.40 6.16
CA THR A 8 21.08 -11.68 6.62
C THR A 8 21.06 -11.73 8.15
N ASP A 9 22.17 -11.36 8.78
CA ASP A 9 22.30 -11.32 10.23
C ASP A 9 21.34 -10.28 10.84
N LEU A 10 21.22 -9.11 10.20
CA LEU A 10 20.25 -8.08 10.58
C LEU A 10 18.82 -8.61 10.53
N PHE A 11 18.41 -9.24 9.41
CA PHE A 11 17.07 -9.81 9.26
C PHE A 11 16.78 -10.89 10.30
N ASN A 12 17.73 -11.80 10.52
CA ASN A 12 17.57 -12.88 11.52
C ASN A 12 17.50 -12.36 12.96
N SER A 13 17.97 -11.14 13.22
CA SER A 13 17.89 -10.50 14.54
C SER A 13 16.59 -9.72 14.79
N MET A 14 15.71 -9.61 13.78
CA MET A 14 14.48 -8.83 13.89
C MET A 14 13.46 -9.50 14.81
N ASN A 15 12.78 -8.69 15.62
CA ASN A 15 11.58 -9.12 16.33
C ASN A 15 10.34 -9.15 15.41
N GLU A 16 9.20 -9.62 15.92
CA GLU A 16 7.96 -9.75 15.15
C GLU A 16 7.48 -8.42 14.53
N GLU A 17 7.56 -7.32 15.27
CA GLU A 17 7.15 -5.99 14.80
C GLU A 17 8.05 -5.50 13.65
N GLN A 18 9.36 -5.67 13.78
CA GLN A 18 10.34 -5.30 12.77
C GLN A 18 10.19 -6.16 11.51
N LEU A 19 9.94 -7.45 11.68
CA LEU A 19 9.71 -8.38 10.58
C LEU A 19 8.44 -8.04 9.81
N GLU A 20 7.34 -7.72 10.52
CA GLU A 20 6.10 -7.27 9.88
C GLU A 20 6.30 -5.93 9.15
N ALA A 21 7.03 -4.98 9.75
CA ALA A 21 7.38 -3.72 9.08
C ALA A 21 8.22 -3.96 7.82
N TYR A 22 9.14 -4.91 7.84
CA TYR A 22 9.93 -5.32 6.68
C TYR A 22 9.05 -5.92 5.58
N HIS A 23 8.23 -6.93 5.89
CA HIS A 23 7.33 -7.56 4.93
C HIS A 23 6.36 -6.55 4.31
N ARG A 24 5.77 -5.68 5.14
CA ARG A 24 4.91 -4.59 4.65
C ARG A 24 5.68 -3.69 3.69
N THR A 25 6.90 -3.27 4.04
CA THR A 25 7.72 -2.40 3.18
C THR A 25 8.01 -3.05 1.83
N VAL A 26 8.37 -4.34 1.85
CA VAL A 26 8.63 -5.14 0.66
C VAL A 26 7.37 -5.24 -0.22
N VAL A 27 6.23 -5.65 0.35
CA VAL A 27 4.95 -5.77 -0.38
C VAL A 27 4.51 -4.44 -0.97
N MET A 28 4.67 -3.33 -0.24
CA MET A 28 4.26 -2.00 -0.69
C MET A 28 5.08 -1.47 -1.87
N ASN A 29 6.28 -2.02 -2.12
CA ASN A 29 7.20 -1.51 -3.14
C ASN A 29 7.62 -2.53 -4.21
N MET A 30 7.23 -3.79 -4.06
CA MET A 30 7.56 -4.84 -5.03
C MET A 30 6.58 -4.82 -6.21
N ASP A 31 7.12 -4.75 -7.43
CA ASP A 31 6.34 -4.79 -8.67
C ASP A 31 6.15 -6.23 -9.16
N THR A 32 5.24 -6.94 -8.49
CA THR A 32 4.80 -8.29 -8.87
C THR A 32 3.29 -8.42 -8.70
N PRO A 33 2.62 -9.32 -9.44
CA PRO A 33 1.18 -9.58 -9.27
C PRO A 33 0.80 -9.97 -7.84
N GLN A 34 1.60 -10.83 -7.20
CA GLN A 34 1.36 -11.29 -5.84
C GLN A 34 1.44 -10.13 -4.83
N ALA A 35 2.40 -9.22 -5.01
CA ALA A 35 2.50 -8.02 -4.19
C ALA A 35 1.34 -7.05 -4.45
N ALA A 36 0.88 -6.93 -5.70
CA ALA A 36 -0.30 -6.13 -6.03
C ALA A 36 -1.57 -6.65 -5.34
N ASP A 37 -1.79 -7.97 -5.36
CA ASP A 37 -2.90 -8.63 -4.66
C ASP A 37 -2.80 -8.43 -3.15
N ALA A 38 -1.60 -8.56 -2.58
CA ALA A 38 -1.37 -8.34 -1.15
C ALA A 38 -1.59 -6.87 -0.75
N ARG A 39 -1.15 -5.90 -1.54
CA ARG A 39 -1.44 -4.46 -1.33
C ARG A 39 -2.94 -4.21 -1.37
N ARG A 40 -3.65 -4.76 -2.38
CA ARG A 40 -5.10 -4.66 -2.52
C ARG A 40 -5.81 -5.21 -1.28
N ALA A 41 -5.46 -6.42 -0.84
CA ALA A 41 -6.04 -7.06 0.34
C ALA A 41 -5.76 -6.25 1.61
N TYR A 42 -4.51 -5.80 1.81
CA TYR A 42 -4.14 -4.96 2.94
C TYR A 42 -5.01 -3.70 3.00
N TYR A 43 -5.10 -2.93 1.91
CA TYR A 43 -5.87 -1.69 1.91
C TYR A 43 -7.38 -1.91 2.00
N LYS A 44 -7.92 -3.04 1.52
CA LYS A 44 -9.32 -3.43 1.76
C LYS A 44 -9.65 -3.49 3.26
N THR A 45 -8.69 -3.83 4.12
CA THR A 45 -8.87 -3.84 5.59
C THR A 45 -8.68 -2.48 6.27
N LYS A 46 -8.09 -1.50 5.57
CA LYS A 46 -7.71 -0.19 6.15
C LYS A 46 -8.60 0.96 5.67
N LEU A 47 -9.08 0.87 4.44
CA LEU A 47 -9.91 1.90 3.82
C LEU A 47 -11.31 1.93 4.44
N ARG A 48 -11.98 3.08 4.35
CA ARG A 48 -13.39 3.21 4.78
C ARG A 48 -14.29 2.27 4.00
N ALA A 49 -14.08 2.25 2.69
CA ALA A 49 -14.76 1.40 1.73
C ALA A 49 -13.87 1.22 0.52
N MET A 50 -13.98 0.08 -0.13
CA MET A 50 -13.26 -0.21 -1.37
C MET A 50 -14.13 -1.15 -2.19
N GLY A 51 -14.33 -0.84 -3.45
CA GLY A 51 -15.09 -1.65 -4.40
C GLY A 51 -14.32 -2.90 -4.83
N ASP A 52 -14.81 -3.50 -5.92
CA ASP A 52 -14.19 -4.62 -6.60
C ASP A 52 -13.23 -4.16 -7.70
N ASN A 53 -12.29 -5.04 -8.03
CA ASN A 53 -11.29 -4.80 -9.08
C ASN A 53 -10.48 -3.48 -8.93
N VAL A 54 -10.19 -3.07 -7.69
CA VAL A 54 -9.34 -1.91 -7.41
C VAL A 54 -7.87 -2.29 -7.48
N GLU A 55 -7.09 -1.46 -8.18
CA GLU A 55 -5.63 -1.59 -8.34
C GLU A 55 -4.89 -0.51 -7.53
N ILE A 56 -3.84 -0.91 -6.81
CA ILE A 56 -2.98 -0.01 -6.04
C ILE A 56 -1.52 -0.26 -6.42
N GLY A 57 -0.94 0.73 -7.08
CA GLY A 57 0.44 0.75 -7.57
C GLY A 57 1.50 0.69 -6.47
N VAL A 58 2.76 0.56 -6.87
CA VAL A 58 3.90 0.50 -5.96
C VAL A 58 4.17 1.88 -5.35
N GLY A 59 4.57 1.89 -4.08
CA GLY A 59 4.99 3.12 -3.39
C GLY A 59 3.87 4.15 -3.19
N VAL A 60 2.59 3.77 -3.33
CA VAL A 60 1.47 4.65 -3.02
C VAL A 60 1.47 5.00 -1.54
N ARG A 61 1.41 6.29 -1.21
CA ARG A 61 1.34 6.77 0.16
C ARG A 61 -0.10 7.15 0.49
N ILE A 62 -0.70 6.40 1.43
CA ILE A 62 -2.05 6.67 1.94
C ILE A 62 -1.98 7.11 3.40
N ILE A 63 -2.51 8.30 3.70
CA ILE A 63 -2.60 8.86 5.05
C ILE A 63 -4.06 8.99 5.44
N ASN A 64 -4.40 8.51 6.64
CA ASN A 64 -5.77 8.36 7.16
C ASN A 64 -6.67 7.50 6.25
N PRO A 65 -6.29 6.22 5.98
CA PRO A 65 -7.04 5.35 5.07
C PRO A 65 -8.50 5.13 5.50
N GLN A 66 -8.80 5.18 6.80
CA GLN A 66 -10.17 5.09 7.34
C GLN A 66 -11.12 6.21 6.86
N ASN A 67 -10.57 7.24 6.21
CA ASN A 67 -11.32 8.34 5.60
C ASN A 67 -11.34 8.28 4.07
N ILE A 68 -10.92 7.18 3.45
CA ILE A 68 -10.85 7.06 2.00
C ILE A 68 -11.80 5.97 1.51
N SER A 69 -12.61 6.30 0.51
CA SER A 69 -13.53 5.38 -0.15
C SER A 69 -13.19 5.25 -1.62
N LEU A 70 -13.03 4.02 -2.10
CA LEU A 70 -12.75 3.72 -3.51
C LEU A 70 -13.93 2.94 -4.10
N GLY A 71 -14.44 3.37 -5.25
CA GLY A 71 -15.44 2.66 -6.03
C GLY A 71 -14.87 1.43 -6.76
N ASP A 72 -15.67 0.82 -7.61
CA ASP A 72 -15.28 -0.32 -8.43
C ASP A 72 -14.33 0.09 -9.55
N ASN A 73 -13.39 -0.77 -9.93
CA ASN A 73 -12.46 -0.55 -11.06
C ASN A 73 -11.58 0.72 -10.92
N VAL A 74 -11.38 1.22 -9.71
CA VAL A 74 -10.47 2.33 -9.45
C VAL A 74 -9.02 1.89 -9.65
N GLN A 75 -8.23 2.71 -10.34
CA GLN A 75 -6.80 2.47 -10.53
C GLN A 75 -5.99 3.62 -9.91
N ILE A 76 -5.17 3.29 -8.91
CA ILE A 76 -4.20 4.21 -8.34
C ILE A 76 -2.82 3.83 -8.85
N GLY A 77 -2.25 4.66 -9.72
CA GLY A 77 -0.91 4.45 -10.27
C GLY A 77 0.19 4.57 -9.21
N ASP A 78 1.39 4.16 -9.59
CA ASP A 78 2.53 4.17 -8.67
C ASP A 78 2.83 5.55 -8.10
N ARG A 79 3.34 5.56 -6.86
CA ARG A 79 3.83 6.76 -6.17
C ARG A 79 2.79 7.87 -6.01
N CYS A 80 1.49 7.55 -6.09
CA CYS A 80 0.44 8.51 -5.77
C CYS A 80 0.41 8.81 -4.26
N HIS A 81 -0.09 10.00 -3.90
CA HIS A 81 -0.24 10.47 -2.53
C HIS A 81 -1.70 10.79 -2.21
N LEU A 82 -2.36 9.92 -1.43
CA LEU A 82 -3.73 10.17 -0.96
C LEU A 82 -3.68 10.57 0.51
N ILE A 83 -3.97 11.85 0.79
CA ILE A 83 -3.88 12.41 2.15
C ILE A 83 -5.27 12.93 2.56
N ALA A 84 -6.02 12.10 3.30
CA ALA A 84 -7.33 12.50 3.82
C ALA A 84 -7.17 13.34 5.10
N GLY A 85 -7.01 14.66 4.94
CA GLY A 85 -6.74 15.60 6.04
C GLY A 85 -7.94 15.91 6.95
N THR A 86 -9.15 15.50 6.58
CA THR A 86 -10.38 15.72 7.38
C THR A 86 -11.27 14.48 7.33
N GLU A 87 -12.31 14.45 8.17
CA GLU A 87 -13.30 13.36 8.22
C GLU A 87 -14.14 13.23 6.94
N LYS A 88 -14.31 14.32 6.17
CA LYS A 88 -14.96 14.25 4.85
C LYS A 88 -14.19 13.33 3.90
N GLY A 89 -12.87 13.27 4.05
CA GLY A 89 -12.05 12.27 3.41
C GLY A 89 -11.86 12.46 1.90
N ILE A 90 -11.46 11.38 1.23
CA ILE A 90 -11.31 11.31 -0.24
C ILE A 90 -12.26 10.22 -0.74
N THR A 91 -13.01 10.52 -1.80
CA THR A 91 -13.83 9.51 -2.49
C THR A 91 -13.44 9.50 -3.96
N LEU A 92 -13.01 8.33 -4.45
CA LEU A 92 -12.82 8.07 -5.87
C LEU A 92 -13.99 7.22 -6.36
N ALA A 93 -14.76 7.75 -7.32
CA ALA A 93 -15.89 7.04 -7.90
C ALA A 93 -15.45 5.90 -8.82
N ASP A 94 -16.40 5.07 -9.25
CA ASP A 94 -16.14 3.91 -10.11
C ASP A 94 -15.35 4.30 -11.36
N GLY A 95 -14.34 3.50 -11.68
CA GLY A 95 -13.48 3.70 -12.84
C GLY A 95 -12.53 4.89 -12.76
N ALA A 96 -12.44 5.59 -11.62
CA ALA A 96 -11.48 6.68 -11.45
C ALA A 96 -10.04 6.18 -11.62
N ARG A 97 -9.19 7.00 -12.25
CA ARG A 97 -7.80 6.65 -12.52
C ARG A 97 -6.88 7.78 -12.09
N LEU A 98 -6.04 7.52 -11.09
CA LEU A 98 -4.92 8.39 -10.73
C LEU A 98 -3.68 7.90 -11.48
N LYS A 99 -3.03 8.80 -12.20
CA LYS A 99 -1.78 8.50 -12.91
C LYS A 99 -0.59 8.64 -11.97
N HIS A 100 0.53 8.09 -12.41
CA HIS A 100 1.78 8.08 -11.65
C HIS A 100 2.07 9.43 -11.00
N GLY A 101 2.34 9.42 -9.68
CA GLY A 101 2.80 10.60 -8.95
C GLY A 101 1.75 11.70 -8.70
N VAL A 102 0.46 11.40 -8.86
CA VAL A 102 -0.65 12.29 -8.43
C VAL A 102 -0.71 12.36 -6.90
#